data_AF-A0A2A2S0N0-F1
#
_entry.id   AF-A0A2A2S0N0-F1
#
_cell.length_a   1.000
_cell.length_b   1.000
_cell.length_c   1.000
_cell.angle_alpha   90.00
_cell.angle_beta   90.00
_cell.angle_gamma   90.00
#
_symmetry.space_group_name_H-M   'P 1'
#
loop_
_entity.id
_entity.type
_entity.pdbx_description
1 polymer ?
#
loop_
_entity_poly.entity_id
_entity_poly.type
_entity_poly.pdbx_seq_one_letter_code
_entity_poly.pdbx_strand_id
1 'polypeptide(L)'
;MGYEVIQRGEETVISGEVQIRVYSGTINVEKPFLLGHLYRVQGGFVPVKTYVFEVTDECRDVDALKKAVDFFFASLLDTEWYVKEIPRSSLLFPIEGKRLFGKVMMEETYGTTGIVRGSGTK
;
A
#
# COMPACT_ATOMS: atom_id res chain seq x y z
N MET A 1 11.21 11.07 -13.60
CA MET A 1 10.81 9.84 -14.32
C MET A 1 9.30 9.90 -14.47
N GLY A 2 8.76 9.60 -15.66
CA GLY A 2 7.31 9.69 -15.92
C GLY A 2 6.60 8.36 -15.62
N TYR A 3 5.27 8.42 -15.47
CA TYR A 3 4.41 7.25 -15.37
C TYR A 3 3.63 7.09 -16.67
N GLU A 4 3.52 5.85 -17.16
CA GLU A 4 2.58 5.49 -18.22
C GLU A 4 1.30 4.96 -17.59
N VAL A 5 0.15 5.43 -18.08
CA VAL A 5 -1.17 5.10 -17.52
C VAL A 5 -2.05 4.47 -18.60
N ILE A 6 -2.56 3.29 -18.32
CA ILE A 6 -3.48 2.56 -19.20
C ILE A 6 -4.76 2.27 -18.42
N GLN A 7 -5.88 2.87 -18.84
CA GLN A 7 -7.20 2.58 -18.28
C GLN A 7 -7.85 1.41 -19.04
N ARG A 8 -8.37 0.44 -18.29
CA ARG A 8 -9.06 -0.76 -18.81
C ARG A 8 -10.35 -0.97 -18.03
N GLY A 9 -11.44 -0.39 -18.51
CA GLY A 9 -12.72 -0.44 -17.81
C GLY A 9 -12.65 0.28 -16.46
N GLU A 10 -12.93 -0.43 -15.37
CA GLU A 10 -12.88 0.11 -14.00
C GLU A 10 -11.48 0.08 -13.38
N GLU A 11 -10.49 -0.44 -14.11
CA GLU A 11 -9.13 -0.64 -13.61
C GLU A 11 -8.16 0.31 -14.29
N THR A 12 -7.12 0.69 -13.55
CA THR A 12 -6.03 1.54 -14.06
C THR A 12 -4.71 0.82 -13.86
N VAL A 13 -3.95 0.63 -14.92
CA VAL A 13 -2.57 0.15 -14.85
C VAL A 13 -1.65 1.36 -14.88
N ILE A 14 -0.75 1.46 -13.91
CA ILE A 14 0.31 2.47 -13.86
C ILE A 14 1.66 1.77 -13.97
N SER A 15 2.46 2.17 -14.94
CA SER A 15 3.81 1.65 -15.17
C SER A 15 4.83 2.76 -14.93
N GLY A 16 5.81 2.52 -14.05
CA GLY A 16 6.91 3.43 -13.75
C GLY A 16 8.12 2.67 -13.19
N GLU A 17 8.65 3.09 -12.05
CA GLU A 17 9.63 2.31 -11.26
C GLU A 17 9.06 0.95 -10.79
N VAL A 18 7.73 0.86 -10.69
CA VAL A 18 6.96 -0.34 -10.39
C VAL A 18 5.74 -0.39 -11.30
N GLN A 19 5.30 -1.59 -11.66
CA GLN A 19 4.02 -1.78 -12.35
C GLN A 19 2.92 -2.16 -11.36
N ILE A 20 1.86 -1.35 -11.33
CA ILE A 20 0.71 -1.56 -10.45
C ILE A 20 -0.60 -1.61 -11.23
N ARG A 21 -1.51 -2.45 -10.74
CA ARG A 21 -2.91 -2.49 -11.13
C ARG A 21 -3.73 -1.88 -9.99
N VAL A 22 -4.49 -0.84 -10.33
CA VAL A 22 -5.37 -0.12 -9.41
C VAL A 22 -6.81 -0.50 -9.70
N TYR A 23 -7.52 -0.98 -8.68
CA TYR A 23 -8.91 -1.38 -8.78
C TYR A 23 -9.65 -1.17 -7.45
N SER A 24 -10.96 -1.34 -7.44
CA SER A 24 -11.77 -1.39 -6.22
C SER A 24 -12.51 -2.71 -6.15
N GLY A 25 -12.38 -3.44 -5.04
CA GLY A 25 -13.05 -4.73 -4.87
C GLY A 25 -12.21 -5.73 -4.08
N THR A 26 -12.34 -7.00 -4.46
CA THR A 26 -11.72 -8.13 -3.76
C THR A 26 -10.21 -8.13 -3.91
N ILE A 27 -9.51 -8.19 -2.78
CA ILE A 27 -8.05 -8.22 -2.72
C ILE A 27 -7.52 -9.61 -3.05
N ASN A 28 -6.48 -9.68 -3.89
CA ASN A 28 -5.67 -10.89 -4.04
C ASN A 28 -4.54 -10.92 -3.01
N VAL A 29 -4.69 -11.72 -1.95
CA VAL A 29 -3.69 -11.85 -0.87
C VAL A 29 -2.40 -12.57 -1.30
N GLU A 30 -2.41 -13.24 -2.45
CA GLU A 30 -1.22 -13.91 -2.99
C GLU A 30 -0.27 -12.94 -3.69
N LYS A 31 -0.68 -11.67 -3.85
CA LYS A 31 0.12 -10.62 -4.48
C LYS A 31 0.55 -9.57 -3.45
N PRO A 32 1.68 -8.87 -3.66
CA PRO A 32 2.00 -7.69 -2.87
C PRO A 32 1.02 -6.57 -3.21
N PHE A 33 0.42 -5.94 -2.20
CA PHE A 33 -0.53 -4.85 -2.42
C PHE A 33 -0.50 -3.78 -1.32
N LEU A 34 -0.99 -2.60 -1.66
CA LEU A 34 -1.22 -1.46 -0.75
C LEU A 34 -2.66 -0.99 -0.90
N LEU A 35 -3.28 -0.52 0.19
CA LEU A 35 -4.61 0.08 0.18
C LEU A 35 -4.48 1.62 0.21
N GLY A 36 -5.23 2.28 -0.67
CA GLY A 36 -5.39 3.74 -0.63
C GLY A 36 -6.83 4.10 -0.30
N HIS A 37 -7.03 4.70 0.85
CA HIS A 37 -8.34 5.13 1.34
C HIS A 37 -8.57 6.58 0.95
N LEU A 38 -9.48 6.83 0.03
CA LEU A 38 -9.92 8.16 -0.37
C LEU A 38 -10.91 8.72 0.63
N TYR A 39 -10.68 9.97 1.03
CA TYR A 39 -11.57 10.76 1.86
C TYR A 39 -12.04 12.00 1.10
N ARG A 40 -13.13 12.60 1.57
CA ARG A 40 -13.54 13.96 1.23
C ARG A 40 -13.72 14.79 2.49
N VAL A 41 -13.59 16.10 2.36
CA VAL A 41 -13.83 17.04 3.46
C VAL A 41 -15.28 17.51 3.43
N GLN A 42 -16.06 17.16 4.45
CA GLN A 42 -17.44 17.62 4.66
C GLN A 42 -17.70 17.82 6.16
N GLY A 43 -17.27 18.98 6.69
CA GLY A 43 -17.30 19.24 8.13
C GLY A 43 -16.36 18.33 8.95
N GLY A 44 -15.56 17.50 8.27
CA GLY A 44 -14.68 16.46 8.79
C GLY A 44 -14.22 15.54 7.64
N PHE A 45 -13.39 14.56 7.95
CA PHE A 45 -12.93 13.57 6.98
C PHE A 45 -13.95 12.44 6.84
N VAL A 46 -14.55 12.30 5.66
CA VAL A 46 -15.54 11.26 5.36
C VAL A 46 -14.93 10.25 4.38
N PRO A 47 -14.89 8.95 4.72
CA PRO A 47 -14.38 7.93 3.80
C PRO A 47 -15.28 7.81 2.57
N VAL A 48 -14.68 7.75 1.40
CA VAL A 48 -15.39 7.70 0.10
C VAL A 48 -15.20 6.34 -0.54
N LYS A 49 -13.95 5.92 -0.73
CA LYS A 49 -13.62 4.71 -1.49
C LYS A 49 -12.26 4.16 -1.07
N THR A 50 -12.11 2.85 -1.11
CA THR A 50 -10.82 2.18 -0.96
C THR A 50 -10.38 1.65 -2.32
N TYR A 51 -9.16 1.97 -2.70
CA TYR A 51 -8.47 1.44 -3.87
C TYR A 51 -7.44 0.41 -3.44
N VAL A 52 -7.33 -0.66 -4.22
CA VAL A 52 -6.28 -1.68 -4.09
C VAL A 52 -5.23 -1.39 -5.14
N PHE A 53 -3.98 -1.25 -4.70
CA PHE A 53 -2.80 -1.07 -5.52
C PHE A 53 -2.01 -2.37 -5.51
N GLU A 54 -2.32 -3.26 -6.44
CA GLU A 54 -1.70 -4.57 -6.58
C GLU A 54 -0.45 -4.47 -7.45
N VAL A 55 0.67 -5.01 -6.98
CA VAL A 55 1.91 -5.05 -7.74
C VAL A 55 1.85 -6.20 -8.73
N THR A 56 2.03 -5.90 -10.02
CA THR A 56 1.93 -6.91 -11.09
C THR A 56 3.27 -7.51 -11.49
N ASP A 57 4.36 -6.81 -11.22
CA ASP A 57 5.73 -7.30 -11.42
C ASP A 57 6.30 -7.96 -10.13
N GLU A 58 7.56 -8.40 -10.17
CA GLU A 58 8.25 -8.95 -8.99
C GLU A 58 8.80 -7.86 -8.06
N CYS A 59 8.50 -6.59 -8.31
CA CYS A 59 9.03 -5.48 -7.53
C CYS A 59 8.46 -5.50 -6.10
N ARG A 60 9.34 -5.37 -5.11
CA ARG A 60 8.93 -5.27 -3.69
C ARG A 60 9.39 -3.96 -3.05
N ASP A 61 9.70 -2.97 -3.88
CA ASP A 61 10.07 -1.64 -3.41
C ASP A 61 8.82 -0.88 -2.94
N VAL A 62 8.67 -0.82 -1.61
CA VAL A 62 7.55 -0.16 -0.95
C VAL A 62 7.56 1.35 -1.19
N ASP A 63 8.74 1.97 -1.31
CA ASP A 63 8.83 3.41 -1.52
C ASP A 63 8.43 3.76 -2.97
N ALA A 64 8.85 2.96 -3.97
CA ALA A 64 8.39 3.09 -5.35
C ALA A 64 6.87 2.93 -5.47
N LEU A 65 6.29 1.95 -4.77
CA LEU A 65 4.84 1.74 -4.70
C LEU A 65 4.12 2.95 -4.09
N LYS A 66 4.62 3.50 -2.99
CA LYS A 66 4.03 4.68 -2.35
C LYS A 66 4.05 5.90 -3.26
N LYS A 67 5.13 6.12 -4.01
CA LYS A 67 5.19 7.19 -5.02
C LYS A 67 4.15 6.99 -6.12
N ALA A 68 3.96 5.76 -6.59
CA ALA A 68 2.95 5.45 -7.62
C ALA A 68 1.51 5.70 -7.11
N VAL A 69 1.26 5.42 -5.83
CA VAL A 69 -0.01 5.72 -5.16
C VAL A 69 -0.21 7.24 -5.03
N ASP A 70 0.83 7.97 -4.66
CA ASP A 70 0.80 9.43 -4.55
C ASP A 70 0.51 10.06 -5.92
N PHE A 71 1.13 9.54 -6.99
CA PHE A 71 0.83 9.92 -8.36
C PHE A 71 -0.63 9.65 -8.74
N PHE A 72 -1.19 8.48 -8.41
CA PHE A 72 -2.58 8.16 -8.70
C PHE A 72 -3.53 9.18 -8.06
N PHE A 73 -3.38 9.46 -6.76
CA PHE A 73 -4.27 10.39 -6.07
C PHE A 73 -4.05 11.84 -6.49
N ALA A 74 -2.80 12.30 -6.52
CA ALA A 74 -2.49 13.70 -6.80
C ALA A 74 -2.67 14.06 -8.28
N SER A 75 -2.24 13.19 -9.20
CA SER A 75 -2.23 13.49 -10.63
C SER A 75 -3.44 12.97 -11.40
N LEU A 76 -4.04 11.84 -10.99
CA LEU A 76 -5.19 11.28 -11.72
C LEU A 76 -6.54 11.62 -11.06
N LEU A 77 -6.60 11.69 -9.74
CA LEU A 77 -7.82 12.04 -9.00
C LEU A 77 -7.85 13.49 -8.49
N ASP A 78 -6.77 14.25 -8.68
CA ASP A 78 -6.63 15.64 -8.25
C ASP A 78 -7.01 15.85 -6.78
N THR A 79 -6.46 15.01 -5.90
CA THR A 79 -6.78 15.02 -4.47
C THR A 79 -5.58 14.68 -3.59
N GLU A 80 -5.49 15.36 -2.44
CA GLU A 80 -4.53 15.07 -1.37
C GLU A 80 -5.17 14.35 -0.18
N TRP A 81 -6.49 14.12 -0.23
CA TRP A 81 -7.25 13.56 0.89
C TRP A 81 -7.28 12.03 0.84
N TYR A 82 -6.12 11.40 1.06
CA TYR A 82 -6.02 9.95 1.10
C TYR A 82 -5.05 9.44 2.16
N VAL A 83 -5.25 8.18 2.55
CA VAL A 83 -4.36 7.46 3.46
C VAL A 83 -3.86 6.19 2.79
N LYS A 84 -2.56 5.92 2.92
CA LYS A 84 -1.90 4.71 2.47
C LYS A 84 -1.79 3.71 3.61
N GLU A 85 -2.27 2.49 3.40
CA GLU A 85 -2.18 1.40 4.36
C GLU A 85 -1.57 0.15 3.70
N ILE A 86 -0.57 -0.45 4.34
CA ILE A 86 -0.11 -1.80 4.00
C ILE A 86 -0.68 -2.75 5.06
N PRO A 87 -1.76 -3.49 4.73
CA PRO A 87 -2.41 -4.35 5.71
C PRO A 87 -1.56 -5.60 5.99
N ARG A 88 -1.81 -6.24 7.14
CA ARG A 88 -1.08 -7.45 7.58
C ARG A 88 -1.16 -8.62 6.60
N SER A 89 -2.24 -8.67 5.82
CA SER A 89 -2.46 -9.69 4.79
C SER A 89 -1.64 -9.45 3.51
N SER A 90 -1.00 -8.28 3.36
CA SER A 90 -0.14 -7.99 2.22
C SER A 90 1.24 -8.63 2.39
N LEU A 91 1.76 -9.19 1.29
CA LEU A 91 3.15 -9.66 1.22
C LEU A 91 4.19 -8.54 1.44
N LEU A 92 3.77 -7.28 1.38
CA LEU A 92 4.62 -6.12 1.70
C LEU A 92 4.73 -5.84 3.21
N PHE A 93 3.83 -6.40 4.03
CA PHE A 93 3.78 -6.09 5.47
C PHE A 93 5.10 -6.38 6.20
N PRO A 94 5.80 -7.51 5.98
CA PRO A 94 7.09 -7.76 6.63
C PRO A 94 8.17 -6.74 6.23
N ILE A 95 8.12 -6.26 4.98
CA ILE A 95 9.09 -5.29 4.43
C ILE A 95 8.85 -3.92 5.05
N GLU A 96 7.59 -3.47 5.06
CA GLU A 96 7.20 -2.20 5.68
C GLU A 96 7.43 -2.23 7.20
N GLY A 97 7.12 -3.33 7.86
CA GLY A 97 7.40 -3.52 9.28
C GLY A 97 8.88 -3.39 9.61
N LYS A 98 9.76 -3.97 8.77
CA LYS A 98 11.21 -3.83 8.92
C LYS A 98 11.67 -2.38 8.72
N ARG A 99 11.08 -1.67 7.76
CA ARG A 99 11.36 -0.25 7.48
C ARG A 99 10.98 0.66 8.65
N LEU A 100 9.81 0.43 9.24
CA LEU A 100 9.27 1.27 10.32
C LEU A 100 9.87 0.96 11.70
N PHE A 101 10.15 -0.31 11.99
CA PHE A 101 10.47 -0.76 13.35
C PHE A 101 11.87 -1.39 13.51
N GLY A 102 12.67 -1.49 12.44
CA GLY A 102 13.98 -2.17 12.47
C GLY A 102 13.86 -3.69 12.33
N LYS A 103 14.78 -4.49 12.88
CA LYS A 103 14.69 -5.97 12.83
C LYS A 103 13.38 -6.43 13.49
N VAL A 104 12.41 -6.87 12.69
CA VAL A 104 11.19 -7.50 13.16
C VAL A 104 11.53 -8.94 13.55
N MET A 105 11.64 -9.22 14.84
CA MET A 105 11.60 -10.59 15.37
C MET A 105 10.13 -11.00 15.32
N MET A 106 9.70 -11.71 14.28
CA MET A 106 8.41 -12.41 14.30
C MET A 106 8.59 -13.64 15.20
N GLU A 107 8.25 -13.50 16.47
CA GLU A 107 8.00 -14.69 17.30
C GLU A 107 6.61 -15.22 16.93
N GLU A 108 6.57 -16.43 16.37
CA GLU A 108 5.36 -17.25 16.32
C GLU A 108 5.03 -17.70 17.74
N THR A 109 4.40 -16.83 18.53
CA THR A 109 3.76 -17.27 19.77
C THR A 109 2.32 -17.65 19.44
N TYR A 110 2.03 -18.94 19.57
CA TYR A 110 0.70 -19.55 19.45
C TYR A 110 -0.42 -18.60 19.92
N GLY A 111 -1.22 -18.11 18.97
CA GLY A 111 -2.56 -17.59 19.22
C GLY A 111 -2.74 -16.08 19.46
N THR A 112 -1.70 -15.24 19.54
CA THR A 112 -1.91 -13.78 19.63
C THR A 112 -0.70 -13.02 19.07
N THR A 113 -0.88 -12.28 17.96
CA THR A 113 0.17 -11.45 17.37
C THR A 113 0.38 -10.17 18.18
N GLY A 114 1.32 -10.21 19.13
CA GLY A 114 1.87 -9.03 19.81
C GLY A 114 3.24 -8.65 19.23
N ILE A 115 3.52 -7.36 19.09
CA ILE A 115 4.83 -6.84 18.67
C ILE A 115 5.70 -6.71 19.93
N VAL A 116 6.75 -7.53 20.05
CA VAL A 116 7.72 -7.44 21.15
C VAL A 116 8.90 -6.58 20.73
N ARG A 117 9.16 -5.50 21.47
CA ARG A 117 10.35 -4.63 21.29
C ARG A 117 11.54 -5.28 22.00
N GLY A 118 12.51 -5.76 21.24
CA GLY A 118 13.80 -6.19 21.78
C GLY A 118 14.67 -4.98 22.15
N SER A 119 14.77 -4.66 23.44
CA SER A 119 15.79 -3.73 23.93
C SER A 119 17.16 -4.42 23.87
N GLY A 120 18.00 -4.03 22.90
CA GLY A 120 19.38 -4.46 22.83
C GLY A 120 20.16 -3.97 24.05
N THR A 121 20.54 -4.88 24.93
CA THR A 121 21.59 -4.65 25.93
C THR A 121 22.94 -4.76 25.24
N LYS A 122 23.74 -3.68 25.32
CA LYS A 122 25.17 -3.66 25.00
C LYS A 122 25.96 -4.59 25.90
#